data_AF-A0A9W8GAB8-F1
#
_entry.id   AF-A0A9W8GAB8-F1
#
_cell.length_a   1.000
_cell.length_b   1.000
_cell.length_c   1.000
_cell.angle_alpha   90.00
_cell.angle_beta   90.00
_cell.angle_gamma   90.00
#
_symmetry.space_group_name_H-M   'P 1'
#
loop_
_entity.id
_entity.type
_entity.pdbx_description
1 polymer ?
#
loop_
_entity_poly.entity_id
_entity_poly.type
_entity_poly.pdbx_seq_one_letter_code
_entity_poly.pdbx_strand_id
1 'polypeptide(L)'
;MSTIRASNIAKGFGGQYIVECSTFSKLPQFTLQLGGKDYTLDAEDYILNIQGICLSGFTGVGVSESGSSIWIIGNVFLRKFYSVFDLGKNGIGFAKAL
;
A
#
# COMPACT_ATOMS: atom_id res chain seq x y z
N MET A 1 -8.97 7.38 -7.45
CA MET A 1 -8.34 6.38 -6.56
C MET A 1 -9.41 5.41 -6.13
N SER A 2 -9.24 4.12 -6.42
CA SER A 2 -10.22 3.08 -6.09
C SER A 2 -10.33 2.94 -4.57
N THR A 3 -11.54 2.94 -4.02
CA THR A 3 -11.76 2.71 -2.59
C THR A 3 -11.64 1.21 -2.30
N ILE A 4 -10.71 0.84 -1.43
CA ILE A 4 -10.61 -0.53 -0.91
C ILE A 4 -11.60 -0.67 0.25
N ARG A 5 -12.50 -1.65 0.16
CA ARG A 5 -13.42 -1.99 1.23
C ARG A 5 -13.14 -3.42 1.69
N ALA A 6 -12.76 -3.56 2.95
CA ALA A 6 -12.69 -4.83 3.64
C ALA A 6 -13.82 -4.92 4.68
N SER A 7 -14.40 -6.11 4.85
CA SER A 7 -15.33 -6.41 5.93
C SER A 7 -14.59 -6.86 7.18
N ASN A 8 -15.21 -6.70 8.36
CA ASN A 8 -14.70 -7.22 9.64
C ASN A 8 -13.27 -6.75 9.96
N ILE A 9 -13.09 -5.43 10.05
CA ILE A 9 -11.80 -4.83 10.36
C ILE A 9 -11.64 -4.72 11.89
N ALA A 10 -10.56 -5.30 12.42
CA ALA A 10 -10.14 -5.13 13.81
C ALA A 10 -8.85 -4.30 13.87
N LYS A 11 -8.64 -3.53 14.95
CA LYS A 11 -7.34 -2.91 15.23
C LYS A 11 -6.48 -3.86 16.04
N GLY A 12 -5.31 -4.21 15.51
CA GLY A 12 -4.27 -4.96 16.21
C GLY A 12 -3.40 -4.07 17.10
N PHE A 13 -2.43 -4.69 17.78
CA PHE A 13 -1.41 -3.97 18.54
C PHE A 13 -0.56 -3.08 17.58
N GLY A 14 -0.19 -1.88 18.03
CA GLY A 14 0.62 -0.96 17.23
C GLY A 14 -0.13 -0.22 16.11
N GLY A 15 -1.46 -0.21 16.13
CA GLY A 15 -2.28 0.57 15.18
C GLY A 15 -2.50 -0.07 13.81
N GLN A 16 -2.06 -1.32 13.65
CA GLN A 16 -2.28 -2.13 12.44
C GLN A 16 -3.76 -2.52 12.31
N TYR A 17 -4.22 -2.70 11.08
CA TYR A 17 -5.56 -3.19 10.81
C TYR A 17 -5.51 -4.68 10.43
N ILE A 18 -6.24 -5.50 11.17
CA ILE A 18 -6.45 -6.93 10.91
C ILE A 18 -7.74 -7.06 10.10
N VAL A 19 -7.70 -7.84 9.02
CA VAL A 19 -8.86 -8.14 8.16
C VAL A 19 -9.10 -9.64 8.11
N GLU A 20 -10.32 -10.04 7.76
CA GLU A 20 -10.65 -11.45 7.60
C GLU A 20 -9.93 -12.02 6.37
N CYS A 21 -9.11 -13.07 6.52
CA CYS A 21 -8.35 -13.64 5.41
C CYS A 21 -9.21 -14.15 4.25
N SER A 22 -10.46 -14.51 4.50
CA SER A 22 -11.42 -14.91 3.46
C SER A 22 -11.71 -13.78 2.45
N THR A 23 -11.52 -12.52 2.85
CA THR A 23 -11.72 -11.35 1.97
C THR A 23 -10.63 -11.19 0.93
N PHE A 24 -9.44 -11.77 1.15
CA PHE A 24 -8.25 -11.61 0.30
C PHE A 24 -8.55 -11.77 -1.19
N SER A 25 -9.22 -12.86 -1.56
CA SER A 25 -9.60 -13.20 -2.95
C SER A 25 -10.60 -12.24 -3.60
N LYS A 26 -11.24 -11.37 -2.80
CA LYS A 26 -12.31 -10.45 -3.23
C LYS A 26 -11.85 -8.99 -3.25
N LEU A 27 -10.64 -8.70 -2.78
CA LEU A 27 -10.17 -7.33 -2.69
C LEU A 27 -9.74 -6.84 -4.09
N PRO A 28 -10.05 -5.59 -4.45
CA PRO A 28 -9.75 -5.05 -5.77
C PRO A 28 -8.27 -4.77 -5.94
N GLN A 29 -7.82 -4.65 -7.18
CA GLN A 29 -6.53 -4.04 -7.45
C GLN A 29 -6.48 -2.59 -6.96
N PHE A 30 -5.32 -2.17 -6.46
CA PHE A 30 -5.05 -0.81 -6.04
C PHE A 30 -3.98 -0.19 -6.93
N THR A 31 -4.34 0.90 -7.60
CA THR A 31 -3.44 1.56 -8.56
C THR A 31 -3.04 2.94 -8.05
N LEU A 32 -1.73 3.16 -7.97
CA LEU A 32 -1.12 4.47 -7.79
C LEU A 32 -0.70 5.00 -9.15
N GLN A 33 -1.09 6.24 -9.45
CA GLN A 33 -0.61 6.95 -10.63
C GLN A 33 0.51 7.90 -10.22
N LEU A 34 1.73 7.63 -10.69
CA LEU A 34 2.94 8.41 -10.39
C LEU A 34 3.60 8.81 -11.70
N GLY A 35 3.78 10.11 -11.91
CA GLY A 35 4.40 10.64 -13.14
C GLY A 35 3.65 10.25 -14.43
N GLY A 36 2.32 10.13 -14.37
CA GLY A 36 1.48 9.72 -15.49
C GLY A 36 1.51 8.22 -15.82
N LYS A 37 2.18 7.40 -15.01
CA LYS A 37 2.22 5.94 -15.15
C LYS A 37 1.50 5.25 -14.00
N ASP A 38 0.78 4.19 -14.35
CA ASP A 38 0.04 3.38 -13.39
C ASP A 38 0.92 2.27 -12.79
N TYR A 39 0.85 2.15 -11.47
CA TYR A 39 1.52 1.14 -10.68
C TYR A 39 0.48 0.39 -9.86
N THR A 40 0.18 -0.83 -10.27
CA THR A 40 -0.92 -1.64 -9.72
C THR A 40 -0.42 -2.69 -8.74
N LEU A 41 -1.01 -2.69 -7.55
CA LEU A 41 -0.86 -3.66 -6.49
C LEU A 41 -2.08 -4.59 -6.49
N ASP A 42 -1.80 -5.88 -6.42
CA ASP A 42 -2.79 -6.94 -6.21
C ASP A 42 -3.01 -7.14 -4.71
N ALA A 43 -4.04 -7.89 -4.32
CA ALA A 43 -4.38 -8.10 -2.91
C ALA A 43 -3.22 -8.73 -2.12
N GLU A 44 -2.45 -9.62 -2.76
CA GLU A 44 -1.24 -10.26 -2.23
C GLU A 44 -0.16 -9.23 -1.84
N ASP A 45 -0.10 -8.09 -2.51
CA ASP A 45 0.95 -7.11 -2.28
C ASP A 45 0.68 -6.26 -1.05
N TYR A 46 -0.60 -5.96 -0.78
CA TYR A 46 -1.02 -5.05 0.28
C TYR A 46 -1.75 -5.73 1.45
N ILE A 47 -1.97 -7.04 1.42
CA ILE A 47 -2.37 -7.84 2.58
C ILE A 47 -1.23 -8.79 2.96
N LEU A 48 -0.75 -8.69 4.19
CA LEU A 48 0.28 -9.57 4.73
C LEU A 48 -0.36 -10.69 5.56
N ASN A 49 -0.23 -11.94 5.10
CA ASN A 49 -0.65 -13.11 5.86
C ASN A 49 0.52 -13.64 6.72
N ILE A 50 0.36 -13.58 8.03
CA ILE A 50 1.31 -14.14 9.00
C ILE A 50 0.60 -15.26 9.77
N GLN A 51 0.86 -16.51 9.38
CA GLN A 51 0.33 -17.70 10.08
C GLN A 51 -1.21 -17.67 10.24
N GLY A 52 -1.95 -17.19 9.23
CA GLY A 52 -3.41 -17.11 9.26
C GLY A 52 -3.98 -15.80 9.81
N ILE A 53 -3.12 -14.86 10.21
CA ILE A 53 -3.52 -13.49 10.56
C ILE A 53 -3.26 -12.60 9.34
N CYS A 54 -4.32 -11.98 8.81
CA CYS A 54 -4.20 -11.08 7.65
C CYS A 54 -4.16 -9.62 8.09
N LEU A 55 -3.02 -8.98 7.87
CA LEU A 55 -2.74 -7.59 8.18
C LEU A 55 -2.88 -6.73 6.93
N SER A 56 -3.61 -5.62 7.04
CA SER A 56 -3.65 -4.58 6.02
C SER A 56 -2.33 -3.82 5.96
N GLY A 57 -1.81 -3.65 4.76
CA GLY A 57 -0.70 -2.76 4.45
C GLY A 57 -1.07 -1.28 4.43
N PHE A 58 -2.36 -0.95 4.56
CA PHE A 58 -2.85 0.42 4.68
C PHE A 58 -2.96 0.82 6.15
N THR A 59 -2.46 2.01 6.45
CA THR A 59 -2.62 2.66 7.75
C THR A 59 -3.03 4.11 7.52
N GLY A 60 -3.97 4.59 8.34
CA GLY A 60 -4.35 6.00 8.31
C GLY A 60 -3.18 6.85 8.81
N VAL A 61 -2.67 7.71 7.94
CA VAL A 61 -1.72 8.75 8.31
C VAL A 61 -2.50 10.05 8.47
N GLY A 62 -2.14 10.83 9.49
CA GLY A 62 -2.78 12.12 9.76
C GLY A 62 -2.58 13.14 8.64
N VAL A 63 -3.20 14.29 8.82
CA VAL A 63 -3.01 15.46 7.95
C VAL A 63 -1.66 16.11 8.30
N SER A 64 -0.90 16.56 7.30
CA SER A 64 0.32 17.33 7.54
C SER A 64 0.01 18.65 8.26
N GLU A 65 1.02 19.29 8.85
CA GLU A 65 0.88 20.59 9.51
C GLU A 65 0.28 21.67 8.59
N SER A 66 0.48 21.55 7.27
CA SER A 66 -0.09 22.45 6.26
C SER A 66 -1.53 22.13 5.87
N GLY A 67 -2.19 21.16 6.51
CA GLY A 67 -3.56 20.74 6.18
C GLY A 67 -3.67 19.84 4.94
N SER A 68 -2.55 19.48 4.31
CA SER A 68 -2.55 18.61 3.13
C SER A 68 -2.54 17.14 3.52
N SER A 69 -3.32 16.32 2.80
CA SER A 69 -3.28 14.86 2.95
C SER A 69 -1.97 14.31 2.39
N ILE A 70 -1.22 13.57 3.21
CA ILE A 70 0.04 12.95 2.80
C ILE A 70 -0.13 11.46 2.56
N TRP A 71 0.60 10.93 1.59
CA TRP A 71 0.73 9.50 1.34
C TRP A 71 2.16 9.06 1.65
N ILE A 72 2.30 8.03 2.48
CA ILE A 72 3.59 7.38 2.71
C ILE A 72 3.60 6.08 1.89
N ILE A 73 4.43 6.05 0.85
CA ILE A 73 4.57 4.91 -0.04
C ILE A 73 5.71 4.02 0.48
N GLY A 74 5.35 3.03 1.30
CA GLY A 74 6.29 2.16 2.00
C GLY A 74 6.50 0.78 1.38
N ASN A 75 6.89 -0.18 2.22
CA ASN A 75 7.30 -1.54 1.82
C ASN A 75 6.28 -2.29 0.96
N VAL A 76 4.97 -2.05 1.16
CA VAL A 76 3.92 -2.63 0.32
C VAL A 76 4.18 -2.38 -1.17
N PHE A 77 4.57 -1.15 -1.51
CA PHE A 77 4.90 -0.76 -2.88
C PHE A 77 6.32 -1.18 -3.26
N LEU A 78 7.29 -0.90 -2.38
CA LEU A 78 8.72 -1.09 -2.66
C LEU A 78 9.13 -2.57 -2.85
N ARG A 79 8.34 -3.52 -2.33
CA ARG A 79 8.54 -4.95 -2.58
C ARG A 79 8.21 -5.34 -4.03
N LYS A 80 7.14 -4.77 -4.61
CA LYS A 80 6.71 -5.06 -5.99
C LYS A 80 7.48 -4.23 -7.02
N PHE A 81 7.90 -3.02 -6.64
CA PHE A 81 8.56 -2.09 -7.54
C PHE A 81 9.96 -1.72 -7.03
N TYR A 82 10.97 -2.14 -7.77
CA TYR A 82 12.34 -1.67 -7.59
C TYR A 82 12.40 -0.15 -7.80
N SER A 83 13.13 0.52 -6.91
CA SER A 83 13.17 1.97 -6.84
C SER A 83 14.61 2.47 -6.98
N VAL A 84 14.84 3.42 -7.88
CA VAL A 84 16.11 4.13 -8.05
C VAL A 84 15.93 5.58 -7.63
N PHE A 85 16.77 6.06 -6.73
CA PHE A 85 16.80 7.45 -6.28
C PHE A 85 17.96 8.16 -6.96
N ASP A 86 17.67 8.99 -7.97
CA ASP A 86 18.67 9.70 -8.78
C ASP A 86 18.71 11.17 -8.36
N LEU A 87 19.72 11.52 -7.55
CA LEU A 87 19.95 12.89 -7.09
C LEU A 87 20.37 13.82 -8.25
N GLY A 88 21.11 13.32 -9.25
CA GLY A 88 21.55 14.12 -10.39
C GLY A 88 20.39 14.60 -11.25
N LYS A 89 19.28 13.85 -11.25
CA LYS A 89 18.02 14.22 -11.93
C LYS A 89 16.93 14.73 -10.99
N ASN A 90 17.19 14.79 -9.68
CA ASN A 90 16.17 15.06 -8.65
C ASN A 90 14.89 14.22 -8.84
N GLY A 91 15.07 12.93 -9.11
CA GLY A 91 13.97 12.05 -9.53
C GLY A 91 14.04 10.67 -8.92
N ILE A 92 12.89 9.98 -8.96
CA ILE A 92 12.76 8.58 -8.54
C ILE A 92 12.26 7.78 -9.74
N GLY A 93 12.93 6.68 -10.04
CA GLY A 93 12.54 5.72 -11.07
C GLY A 93 11.98 4.45 -10.46
N PHE A 94 10.94 3.89 -11.08
CA PHE A 94 10.31 2.65 -10.64
C PHE A 94 10.24 1.61 -11.78
N ALA A 95 10.56 0.37 -11.45
CA ALA A 95 10.44 -0.79 -12.35
C ALA A 95 9.86 -1.98 -11.59
N LYS A 96 9.23 -2.94 -12.28
CA LYS A 96 8.75 -4.18 -11.64
C LYS A 96 9.96 -4.94 -11.10
N ALA A 97 9.88 -5.38 -9.85
CA ALA A 97 10.89 -6.25 -9.23
C ALA A 97 10.83 -7.66 -9.84
N LEU A 98 11.95 -8.38 -9.76
CA LEU A 98 12.11 -9.73 -10.32
C LEU A 98 11.34 -10.79 -9.51
#